data_AF-A0A352RK43-F1
#
_entry.id   AF-A0A352RK43-F1
#
_cell.length_a   1.000
_cell.length_b   1.000
_cell.length_c   1.000
_cell.angle_alpha   90.00
_cell.angle_beta   90.00
_cell.angle_gamma   90.00
#
_symmetry.space_group_name_H-M   'P 1'
#
loop_
_entity.id
_entity.type
_entity.pdbx_description
1 polymer ?
#
loop_
_entity_poly.entity_id
_entity_poly.type
_entity_poly.pdbx_seq_one_letter_code
_entity_poly.pdbx_strand_id
1 'polypeptide(L)'
;TFELILNDLEKIDEERLDALVTLREKLNFNSDNPKLIVTTSRQLAVGTELKISGKISGQTKQLEFQAVAQLNTPNYLFVKVMDEGEVVKIDKLSSLTVKFRPLRQKMVYQFHATLQNTGANSLLRIEHSNKVKIVEEL
;
A
#
# COMPACT_ATOMS: atom_id res chain seq x y z
N THR A 1 19.34 17.63 -4.68
CA THR A 1 18.02 17.46 -4.02
C THR A 1 17.10 16.72 -4.96
N PHE A 2 16.06 16.05 -4.44
CA PHE A 2 15.03 15.36 -5.24
C PHE A 2 14.43 16.26 -6.33
N GLU A 3 14.33 17.58 -6.08
CA GLU A 3 13.86 18.56 -7.05
C GLU A 3 14.84 18.83 -8.21
N LEU A 4 16.15 18.67 -8.01
CA LEU A 4 17.13 18.74 -9.10
C LEU A 4 17.00 17.53 -10.04
N ILE A 5 16.69 16.35 -9.48
CA ILE A 5 16.45 15.14 -10.27
C ILE A 5 15.16 15.27 -11.08
N LEU A 6 14.13 15.96 -10.57
CA LEU A 6 12.88 16.23 -11.29
C LEU A 6 13.04 17.27 -12.41
N ASN A 7 13.84 18.32 -12.21
CA ASN A 7 14.15 19.29 -13.26
C ASN A 7 14.96 18.67 -14.41
N ASP A 8 15.80 17.67 -14.13
CA ASP A 8 16.53 16.93 -15.17
C ASP A 8 15.66 15.90 -15.93
N LEU A 9 14.45 15.61 -15.44
CA LEU A 9 13.50 14.65 -16.03
C LEU A 9 12.51 15.27 -17.03
N GLU A 10 12.60 16.57 -17.34
CA GLU A 10 11.80 17.20 -18.40
C GLU A 10 12.10 16.64 -19.82
N LYS A 11 13.14 15.80 -19.95
CA LYS A 11 13.47 15.04 -21.17
C LYS A 11 13.77 13.58 -20.85
N ILE A 12 12.73 12.77 -20.62
CA ILE A 12 12.86 11.32 -20.58
C ILE A 12 12.84 10.80 -22.02
N ASP A 13 14.03 10.51 -22.54
CA ASP A 13 14.22 9.75 -23.77
C ASP A 13 14.02 8.25 -23.50
N GLU A 14 13.65 7.48 -24.52
CA GLU A 14 13.25 6.07 -24.48
C GLU A 14 14.32 5.18 -23.83
N GLU A 15 15.61 5.46 -24.08
CA GLU A 15 16.75 4.76 -23.48
C GLU A 15 16.84 4.95 -21.95
N ARG A 16 16.45 6.12 -21.44
CA ARG A 16 16.46 6.40 -19.99
C ARG A 16 15.28 5.73 -19.30
N LEU A 17 14.16 5.61 -19.99
CA LEU A 17 13.02 4.83 -19.50
C LEU A 17 13.40 3.36 -19.36
N ASP A 18 14.08 2.80 -20.37
CA ASP A 18 14.52 1.41 -20.36
C ASP A 18 15.58 1.15 -19.29
N ALA A 19 16.49 2.11 -19.07
CA ALA A 19 17.44 2.06 -17.95
C ALA A 19 16.73 2.06 -16.59
N LEU A 20 15.68 2.86 -16.40
CA LEU A 20 14.88 2.89 -15.17
C LEU A 20 14.08 1.59 -14.97
N VAL A 21 13.50 1.03 -16.04
CA VAL A 21 12.83 -0.27 -16.02
C VAL A 21 13.82 -1.37 -15.64
N THR A 22 14.98 -1.40 -16.27
CA THR A 22 16.06 -2.35 -15.96
C THR A 22 16.55 -2.20 -14.52
N LEU A 23 16.68 -0.97 -14.02
CA LEU A 23 17.08 -0.71 -12.63
C LEU A 23 16.03 -1.22 -11.65
N ARG A 24 14.74 -0.99 -11.94
CA ARG A 24 13.62 -1.51 -11.16
C ARG A 24 13.61 -3.04 -11.12
N GLU A 25 13.86 -3.69 -12.26
CA GLU A 25 13.94 -5.15 -12.37
C GLU A 25 15.14 -5.72 -11.62
N LYS A 26 16.33 -5.13 -11.80
CA LYS A 26 17.57 -5.54 -11.10
C LYS A 26 17.49 -5.36 -9.59
N LEU A 27 16.87 -4.27 -9.14
CA LEU A 27 16.73 -3.99 -7.71
C LEU A 27 15.63 -4.83 -7.05
N ASN A 28 14.83 -5.56 -7.85
CA ASN A 28 13.85 -6.52 -7.38
C ASN A 28 13.05 -5.95 -6.19
N PHE A 29 12.62 -4.69 -6.31
CA PHE A 29 11.81 -3.95 -5.32
C PHE A 29 10.39 -4.51 -5.19
N ASN A 30 10.25 -5.80 -5.43
CA ASN A 30 9.05 -6.57 -5.27
C ASN A 30 9.09 -7.09 -3.82
N SER A 31 7.97 -7.05 -3.12
CA SER A 31 7.86 -7.54 -1.73
C SER A 31 8.26 -9.02 -1.55
N ASP A 32 8.52 -9.72 -2.65
CA ASP A 32 8.83 -11.14 -2.74
C ASP A 32 10.29 -11.49 -2.43
N ASN A 33 11.20 -10.53 -2.25
CA ASN A 33 12.51 -10.86 -1.70
C ASN A 33 12.34 -11.28 -0.22
N PRO A 34 12.68 -12.53 0.15
CA PRO A 34 12.45 -13.05 1.51
C PRO A 34 13.28 -12.34 2.59
N LYS A 35 14.32 -11.59 2.19
CA LYS A 35 15.19 -10.81 3.10
C LYS A 35 14.83 -9.31 3.13
N LEU A 36 13.85 -8.87 2.36
CA LEU A 36 13.50 -7.45 2.26
C LEU A 36 12.70 -7.01 3.48
N ILE A 37 13.26 -6.09 4.26
CA ILE A 37 12.52 -5.42 5.34
C ILE A 37 11.67 -4.31 4.72
N VAL A 38 10.35 -4.39 4.90
CA VAL A 38 9.43 -3.36 4.42
C VAL A 38 9.47 -2.15 5.34
N THR A 39 9.92 -1.01 4.82
CA THR A 39 10.04 0.26 5.55
C THR A 39 8.94 1.25 5.17
N THR A 40 8.38 1.13 3.97
CA THR A 40 7.27 1.97 3.47
C THR A 40 6.17 1.12 2.86
N SER A 41 4.91 1.57 2.97
CA SER A 41 3.79 0.85 2.36
C SER A 41 3.82 0.86 0.83
N ARG A 42 4.70 1.65 0.20
CA ARG A 42 4.95 1.61 -1.25
C ARG A 42 5.61 0.30 -1.71
N GLN A 43 6.29 -0.41 -0.81
CA GLN A 43 6.93 -1.69 -1.13
C GLN A 43 5.94 -2.87 -1.09
N LEU A 44 4.64 -2.60 -0.91
CA LEU A 44 3.60 -3.62 -0.88
C LEU A 44 3.30 -4.12 -2.30
N ALA A 45 3.38 -5.44 -2.55
CA ALA A 45 3.06 -5.98 -3.86
C ALA A 45 1.55 -6.03 -4.12
N VAL A 46 1.19 -5.78 -5.38
CA VAL A 46 -0.16 -6.06 -5.89
C VAL A 46 -0.47 -7.55 -5.71
N GLY A 47 -1.72 -7.86 -5.37
CA GLY A 47 -2.18 -9.21 -5.04
C GLY A 47 -2.00 -9.60 -3.57
N THR A 48 -1.30 -8.79 -2.77
CA THR A 48 -1.14 -9.06 -1.33
C THR A 48 -2.48 -8.92 -0.60
N GLU A 49 -2.80 -9.92 0.23
CA GLU A 49 -3.93 -9.88 1.15
C GLU A 49 -3.66 -8.94 2.32
N LEU A 50 -4.66 -8.11 2.62
CA LEU A 50 -4.61 -7.06 3.62
C LEU A 50 -5.72 -7.30 4.64
N LYS A 51 -5.37 -7.19 5.92
CA LYS A 51 -6.34 -7.02 7.00
C LYS A 51 -6.38 -5.55 7.34
N ILE A 52 -7.50 -4.90 7.07
CA ILE A 52 -7.68 -3.48 7.34
C ILE A 52 -8.62 -3.36 8.52
N SER A 53 -8.23 -2.54 9.48
CA SER A 53 -9.05 -2.26 10.65
C SER A 53 -9.13 -0.77 10.88
N GLY A 54 -10.25 -0.29 11.40
CA GLY A 54 -10.43 1.13 11.64
C GLY A 54 -11.48 1.40 12.70
N LYS A 55 -11.41 2.59 13.30
CA LYS A 55 -12.41 3.08 14.23
C LYS A 55 -13.29 4.12 13.55
N ILE A 56 -14.60 3.95 13.69
CA ILE A 56 -15.56 5.00 13.37
C ILE A 56 -15.59 5.97 14.56
N SER A 57 -15.48 7.26 14.31
CA SER A 57 -15.61 8.29 15.36
C SER A 57 -16.95 8.13 16.09
N GLY A 58 -16.88 7.87 17.40
CA GLY A 58 -18.05 7.66 18.27
C GLY A 58 -18.46 6.20 18.50
N GLN A 59 -17.78 5.21 17.89
CA GLN A 59 -17.99 3.78 18.19
C GLN A 59 -16.77 3.17 18.89
N THR A 60 -17.04 2.35 19.91
CA THR A 60 -16.01 1.61 20.65
C THR A 60 -15.54 0.36 19.90
N LYS A 61 -16.38 -0.21 19.03
CA LYS A 61 -16.03 -1.38 18.23
C LYS A 61 -15.18 -0.98 17.03
N GLN A 62 -14.06 -1.66 16.87
CA GLN A 62 -13.20 -1.57 15.71
C GLN A 62 -13.83 -2.41 14.59
N LEU A 63 -13.94 -1.84 13.40
CA LEU A 63 -14.31 -2.58 12.20
C LEU A 63 -13.05 -3.25 11.65
N GLU A 64 -13.18 -4.50 11.23
CA GLU A 64 -12.10 -5.26 10.60
C GLU A 64 -12.65 -5.89 9.33
N PHE A 65 -11.90 -5.77 8.23
CA PHE A 65 -12.29 -6.27 6.92
C PHE A 65 -11.08 -6.79 6.15
N GLN A 66 -11.33 -7.70 5.22
CA GLN A 66 -10.32 -8.25 4.33
C GLN A 66 -10.34 -7.55 2.98
N ALA A 67 -9.16 -7.25 2.47
CA ALA A 67 -8.98 -6.61 1.18
C ALA A 67 -7.76 -7.17 0.44
N VAL A 68 -7.70 -6.93 -0.87
CA VAL A 68 -6.56 -7.30 -1.70
C VAL A 68 -6.02 -6.06 -2.40
N ALA A 69 -4.71 -5.87 -2.38
CA ALA A 69 -4.07 -4.80 -3.14
C ALA A 69 -4.25 -5.01 -4.64
N GLN A 70 -4.91 -4.08 -5.32
CA GLN A 70 -5.14 -4.16 -6.78
C GLN A 70 -4.16 -3.30 -7.57
N LEU A 71 -3.84 -2.11 -7.07
CA LEU A 71 -2.90 -1.21 -7.72
C LEU A 71 -2.08 -0.47 -6.67
N ASN A 72 -0.79 -0.36 -6.91
CA ASN A 72 0.13 0.39 -6.05
C ASN A 72 0.83 1.45 -6.90
N THR A 73 0.39 2.69 -6.75
CA THR A 73 0.94 3.86 -7.47
C THR A 73 1.88 4.64 -6.55
N PRO A 74 2.69 5.58 -7.04
CA PRO A 74 3.59 6.36 -6.17
C PRO A 74 2.89 7.12 -5.03
N ASN A 75 1.64 7.53 -5.26
CA ASN A 75 0.87 8.40 -4.38
C ASN A 75 -0.16 7.63 -3.54
N TYR A 76 -0.77 6.59 -4.11
CA TYR A 76 -1.87 5.86 -3.48
C TYR A 76 -1.79 4.36 -3.70
N LEU A 77 -2.25 3.63 -2.68
CA LEU A 77 -2.58 2.22 -2.75
C LEU A 77 -4.09 2.08 -2.99
N PHE A 78 -4.46 1.29 -4.00
CA PHE A 78 -5.83 0.93 -4.29
C PHE A 78 -6.09 -0.51 -3.89
N VAL A 79 -7.11 -0.71 -3.06
CA VAL A 79 -7.45 -2.01 -2.52
C VAL A 79 -8.90 -2.36 -2.82
N LYS A 80 -9.13 -3.63 -3.13
CA LYS A 80 -10.48 -4.18 -3.32
C LYS A 80 -10.89 -4.90 -2.04
N VAL A 81 -12.00 -4.49 -1.45
CA VAL A 81 -12.58 -5.16 -0.28
C VAL A 81 -13.25 -6.44 -0.75
N MET A 82 -13.09 -7.52 0.01
CA MET A 82 -13.63 -8.84 -0.36
C MET A 82 -15.12 -8.99 -0.03
N ASP A 83 -15.62 -8.26 0.97
CA ASP A 83 -17.03 -8.23 1.36
C ASP A 83 -17.66 -6.87 1.00
N GLU A 84 -18.59 -6.88 0.04
CA GLU A 84 -19.28 -5.69 -0.45
C GLU A 84 -20.14 -5.03 0.65
N GLY A 85 -20.63 -5.79 1.64
CA GLY A 85 -21.42 -5.26 2.75
C GLY A 85 -20.61 -4.40 3.73
N GLU A 86 -19.28 -4.50 3.69
CA GLU A 86 -18.37 -3.72 4.54
C GLU A 86 -17.97 -2.39 3.89
N VAL A 87 -18.04 -2.28 2.56
CA VAL A 87 -17.64 -1.08 1.79
C VAL A 87 -18.37 0.18 2.28
N VAL A 88 -19.68 0.09 2.51
CA VAL A 88 -20.53 1.21 2.96
C VAL A 88 -20.14 1.72 4.36
N LYS A 89 -19.49 0.89 5.18
CA LYS A 89 -19.06 1.27 6.54
C LYS A 89 -17.67 1.90 6.55
N ILE A 90 -16.86 1.67 5.51
CA ILE A 90 -15.47 2.12 5.44
C ILE A 90 -15.38 3.64 5.24
N ASP A 91 -16.31 4.24 4.49
CA ASP A 91 -16.34 5.70 4.27
C ASP A 91 -16.51 6.51 5.57
N LYS A 92 -16.88 5.87 6.69
CA LYS A 92 -17.02 6.50 8.02
C LYS A 92 -15.77 6.41 8.88
N LEU A 93 -14.69 5.79 8.38
CA LEU A 93 -13.44 5.61 9.11
C LEU A 93 -12.56 6.85 8.98
N SER A 94 -12.16 7.42 10.12
CA SER A 94 -11.24 8.55 10.18
C SER A 94 -9.77 8.12 10.10
N SER A 95 -9.47 6.87 10.47
CA SER A 95 -8.14 6.28 10.40
C SER A 95 -8.20 4.78 10.21
N LEU A 96 -7.17 4.26 9.53
CA LEU A 96 -7.04 2.86 9.15
C LEU A 96 -5.71 2.33 9.70
N THR A 97 -5.74 1.09 10.16
CA THR A 97 -4.58 0.26 10.44
C THR A 97 -4.59 -0.88 9.44
N VAL A 98 -3.57 -0.94 8.60
CA VAL A 98 -3.42 -1.97 7.57
C VAL A 98 -2.34 -2.95 8.02
N LYS A 99 -2.70 -4.23 8.09
CA LYS A 99 -1.78 -5.35 8.32
C LYS A 99 -1.65 -6.18 7.05
N PHE A 100 -0.43 -6.60 6.73
CA PHE A 100 -0.18 -7.44 5.57
C PHE A 100 1.03 -8.33 5.79
N ARG A 101 1.05 -9.45 5.06
CA ARG A 101 2.17 -10.37 5.02
C ARG A 101 2.59 -10.55 3.56
N PRO A 102 3.81 -10.12 3.19
CA PRO A 102 4.34 -10.44 1.87
C PRO A 102 4.44 -11.95 1.66
N LEU A 103 4.11 -12.43 0.45
CA LEU A 103 3.92 -13.85 0.14
C LEU A 103 5.12 -14.74 0.54
N ARG A 104 6.34 -14.22 0.39
CA ARG A 104 7.59 -14.96 0.64
C ARG A 104 8.29 -14.58 1.95
N GLN A 105 7.60 -13.81 2.80
CA GLN A 105 8.14 -13.38 4.09
C GLN A 105 7.39 -14.03 5.25
N LYS A 106 8.09 -14.18 6.37
CA LYS A 106 7.55 -14.67 7.64
C LYS A 106 7.12 -13.55 8.58
N MET A 107 7.33 -12.30 8.18
CA MET A 107 6.99 -11.13 8.99
C MET A 107 5.63 -10.57 8.60
N VAL A 108 4.85 -10.18 9.61
CA VAL A 108 3.62 -9.40 9.43
C VAL A 108 3.95 -7.94 9.69
N TYR A 109 3.61 -7.12 8.71
CA TYR A 109 3.84 -5.68 8.75
C TYR A 109 2.54 -4.94 9.03
N GLN A 110 2.65 -3.80 9.70
CA GLN A 110 1.55 -2.91 10.00
C GLN A 110 1.91 -1.47 9.69
N PHE A 111 0.99 -0.73 9.09
CA PHE A 111 1.07 0.72 8.99
C PHE A 111 -0.27 1.38 9.28
N HIS A 112 -0.22 2.66 9.64
CA HIS A 112 -1.40 3.49 9.81
C HIS A 112 -1.54 4.40 8.60
N ALA A 113 -2.77 4.57 8.14
CA ALA A 113 -3.09 5.39 6.99
C ALA A 113 -4.46 6.07 7.16
N THR A 114 -4.67 7.08 6.34
CA THR A 114 -5.90 7.85 6.19
C THR A 114 -6.63 7.39 4.94
N LEU A 115 -7.95 7.45 4.98
CA LEU A 115 -8.80 7.17 3.84
C LEU A 115 -9.03 8.46 3.03
N GLN A 116 -8.91 8.40 1.71
CA GLN A 116 -9.16 9.55 0.82
C GLN A 116 -10.49 9.48 0.04
N ASN A 117 -11.35 8.50 0.34
CA ASN A 117 -12.62 8.11 -0.32
C ASN A 117 -12.51 6.96 -1.32
N THR A 118 -13.64 6.28 -1.49
CA THR A 118 -13.89 5.26 -2.50
C THR A 118 -13.88 5.91 -3.89
N GLY A 119 -12.94 5.52 -4.76
CA GLY A 119 -12.89 6.04 -6.13
C GLY A 119 -14.05 5.50 -6.96
N ALA A 120 -14.32 6.11 -8.13
CA ALA A 120 -15.41 5.75 -9.05
C ALA A 120 -15.46 4.26 -9.50
N ASN A 121 -14.45 3.45 -9.15
CA ASN A 121 -14.28 2.06 -9.56
C ASN A 121 -14.48 1.05 -8.41
N SER A 122 -15.15 1.45 -7.32
CA SER A 122 -15.38 0.60 -6.12
C SER A 122 -14.08 0.15 -5.41
N LEU A 123 -12.95 0.81 -5.71
CA LEU A 123 -11.68 0.58 -5.05
C LEU A 123 -11.46 1.61 -3.96
N LEU A 124 -10.97 1.12 -2.83
CA LEU A 124 -10.62 1.94 -1.69
C LEU A 124 -9.23 2.55 -1.88
N ARG A 125 -9.13 3.87 -1.75
CA ARG A 125 -7.88 4.61 -1.91
C ARG A 125 -7.26 4.91 -0.55
N ILE A 126 -6.04 4.40 -0.35
CA ILE A 126 -5.28 4.54 0.89
C ILE A 126 -4.00 5.34 0.62
N GLU A 127 -3.73 6.33 1.47
CA GLU A 127 -2.47 7.08 1.41
C GLU A 127 -1.28 6.21 1.87
N HIS A 128 -0.14 6.40 1.21
CA HIS A 128 1.07 5.72 1.63
C HIS A 128 1.60 6.23 2.97
N SER A 129 2.22 5.31 3.71
CA SER A 129 2.90 5.59 4.94
C SER A 129 4.38 5.26 4.82
N ASN A 130 5.22 6.16 5.32
CA ASN A 130 6.65 5.92 5.50
C ASN A 130 6.95 5.30 6.87
N LYS A 131 5.91 4.96 7.65
CA LYS A 131 6.02 4.37 8.98
C LYS A 131 5.37 2.99 9.00
N VAL A 132 6.14 2.00 8.57
CA VAL A 132 5.77 0.58 8.67
C VAL A 132 6.48 -0.03 9.88
N LYS A 133 5.78 -0.89 10.63
CA LYS A 133 6.32 -1.63 11.76
C LYS A 133 6.12 -3.13 11.54
N ILE A 134 7.05 -3.94 12.01
CA ILE A 134 6.86 -5.39 12.13
C ILE A 134 6.09 -5.64 13.42
N VAL A 135 5.02 -6.43 13.35
CA VAL A 135 4.14 -6.71 14.49
C VAL A 135 4.12 -8.18 14.91
N GLU A 136 4.57 -9.07 14.02
CA GLU A 136 4.60 -10.51 14.27
C GLU A 136 5.64 -11.18 13.37
N GLU A 137 6.24 -12.26 13.84
CA GLU A 137 7.12 -13.17 13.09
C GLU A 137 6.54 -14.60 13.20
N LEU A 138 6.41 -15.28 12.07
CA LEU A 138 5.73 -16.58 11.91
C LEU A 138 6.68 -17.74 11.67
#